data_AF-A0A971XMF4-F1
#
_entry.id   AF-A0A971XMF4-F1
#
_cell.length_a   1.000
_cell.length_b   1.000
_cell.length_c   1.000
_cell.angle_alpha   90.00
_cell.angle_beta   90.00
_cell.angle_gamma   90.00
#
_symmetry.space_group_name_H-M   'P 1'
#
loop_
_entity.id
_entity.type
_entity.pdbx_description
1 polymer ?
#
loop_
_entity_poly.entity_id
_entity_poly.type
_entity_poly.pdbx_seq_one_letter_code
_entity_poly.pdbx_strand_id
1 'polypeptide(L)'
;MKYTLHSLFYLLVIIFTFSCGEDPIVPPDVKPDPKPEQPVIIKEGLSWSPETPDADKELTIWFKAPTGTPLYGHTEEVYVYIGVVSEGTWMYVPAEWEENIGKCKMTKVPDEPNTWRITLSPTIRQWFGSGETPVNKIGIVVRNADGEKKGFPEKENDNGDRYIENITDSKYKPFQPGAVKSGSMPAGLQHGINIVDNSTVTLVLYDKDKYGARKDFAHVVGDFNNWTLSNDEQSQMFRDDAAGCWWITLTGLEPTKEYAFQYYLGNSGKEPFRVADPYARKVLDPNNDKYISPSTYPENLTYPEGAIGMVSVFKIQEEEYHWKVTDFEKPSLDNLVIYELLLRDFTESGDINGAMTKLDYLQSLGVNAIELMPVQEFDGNDSWGYNPAFFFAMDKAYGTDRMYKEFIDQCHKRGMAVILDVVYNHATGASPFARMWWDPDHKKPGTSEIVPSTASNNPYFNADA
;
A
#
# COMPACT_ATOMS: atom_id res chain seq x y z
N MET A 1 -14.29 42.12 80.45
CA MET A 1 -14.16 41.06 81.47
C MET A 1 -12.95 40.21 81.07
N LYS A 2 -11.76 40.30 81.69
CA LYS A 2 -11.34 39.70 82.99
C LYS A 2 -11.67 38.19 82.99
N TYR A 3 -10.75 37.21 82.98
CA TYR A 3 -9.60 37.00 83.87
C TYR A 3 -8.59 35.92 83.37
N THR A 4 -7.29 36.19 83.61
CA THR A 4 -6.13 35.36 84.05
C THR A 4 -5.79 33.98 83.44
N LEU A 5 -4.57 33.77 82.89
CA LEU A 5 -3.24 33.59 83.52
C LEU A 5 -3.05 32.16 84.06
N HIS A 6 -2.07 31.41 83.53
CA HIS A 6 -1.11 30.58 84.29
C HIS A 6 0.14 30.34 83.42
N SER A 7 1.29 30.65 84.03
CA SER A 7 2.66 30.49 83.52
C SER A 7 3.35 29.43 84.37
N LEU A 8 4.25 28.62 83.81
CA LEU A 8 5.56 28.17 84.36
C LEU A 8 6.16 27.14 83.39
N PHE A 9 7.21 27.49 82.63
CA PHE A 9 8.65 27.31 82.91
C PHE A 9 9.20 25.93 82.50
N TYR A 10 10.03 25.91 81.45
CA TYR A 10 11.32 25.22 81.45
C TYR A 10 12.29 25.93 80.49
N LEU A 11 13.51 26.11 80.98
CA LEU A 11 14.66 26.83 80.43
C LEU A 11 15.74 25.80 80.08
N LEU A 12 16.42 25.90 78.94
CA LEU A 12 17.88 25.68 78.78
C LEU A 12 18.33 26.02 77.34
N VAL A 13 18.98 27.18 77.14
CA VAL A 13 20.42 27.37 76.85
C VAL A 13 20.93 26.64 75.59
N ILE A 14 21.06 27.40 74.50
CA ILE A 14 21.82 27.03 73.29
C ILE A 14 23.25 27.53 73.47
N ILE A 15 24.22 26.61 73.44
CA ILE A 15 25.66 26.91 73.37
C ILE A 15 26.09 26.80 71.91
N PHE A 16 26.68 27.87 71.37
CA PHE A 16 27.43 27.89 70.13
C PHE A 16 28.84 27.32 70.38
N THR A 17 29.23 26.28 69.66
CA THR A 17 30.63 25.88 69.47
C THR A 17 30.98 25.95 68.00
N PHE A 18 31.90 26.86 67.64
CA PHE A 18 32.65 26.82 66.40
C PHE A 18 33.52 25.55 66.40
N SER A 19 33.38 24.72 65.37
CA SER A 19 34.33 23.65 65.05
C SER A 19 34.79 23.83 63.62
N CYS A 20 36.08 24.14 63.42
CA CYS A 20 36.74 23.91 62.15
C CYS A 20 36.75 22.40 61.90
N GLY A 21 36.05 21.95 60.86
CA GLY A 21 36.14 20.60 60.31
C GLY A 21 36.21 20.73 58.79
N GLU A 22 37.16 20.04 58.17
CA GLU A 22 37.35 20.00 56.73
C GLU A 22 36.07 19.52 56.02
N ASP A 23 35.63 20.23 54.99
CA ASP A 23 34.49 19.83 54.16
C ASP A 23 34.76 18.44 53.56
N PRO A 24 33.87 17.46 53.71
CA PRO A 24 34.03 16.18 53.05
C PRO A 24 33.87 16.38 51.54
N ILE A 25 34.89 15.95 50.79
CA ILE A 25 34.81 15.79 49.34
C ILE A 25 33.67 14.82 49.06
N VAL A 26 32.55 15.32 48.52
CA VAL A 26 31.46 14.50 48.00
C VAL A 26 31.93 13.95 46.64
N PRO A 27 32.16 12.64 46.49
CA PRO A 27 32.45 12.10 45.16
C PRO A 27 31.22 12.29 44.27
N PRO A 28 31.40 12.57 42.96
CA PRO A 28 30.29 12.73 42.04
C PRO A 28 29.42 11.48 42.04
N ASP A 29 28.09 11.67 41.98
CA ASP A 29 27.12 10.60 41.80
C ASP A 29 27.56 9.69 40.65
N VAL A 30 27.97 8.48 41.00
CA VAL A 30 28.21 7.42 40.02
C VAL A 30 26.85 7.10 39.43
N LYS A 31 26.60 7.55 38.19
CA LYS A 31 25.47 7.02 37.41
C LYS A 31 25.54 5.51 37.52
N PRO A 32 24.48 4.81 37.92
CA PRO A 32 24.52 3.35 37.94
C PRO A 32 24.94 2.89 36.56
N ASP A 33 25.93 1.98 36.51
CA ASP A 33 26.35 1.36 35.27
C ASP A 33 25.09 0.90 34.52
N PRO A 34 25.02 1.08 33.19
CA PRO A 34 23.91 0.55 32.42
C PRO A 34 23.77 -0.93 32.79
N LYS A 35 22.57 -1.30 33.24
CA LYS A 35 22.22 -2.68 33.55
C LYS A 35 22.74 -3.53 32.39
N PRO A 36 23.59 -4.55 32.60
CA PRO A 36 24.09 -5.36 31.50
C PRO A 36 22.89 -5.85 30.71
N GLU A 37 22.84 -5.56 29.41
CA GLU A 37 21.80 -6.06 28.52
C GLU A 37 21.72 -7.56 28.74
N GLN A 38 20.54 -8.05 29.14
CA GLN A 38 20.37 -9.48 29.29
C GLN A 38 20.66 -10.14 27.93
N PRO A 39 21.40 -11.26 27.89
CA PRO A 39 21.69 -11.94 26.64
C PRO A 39 20.38 -12.25 25.92
N VAL A 40 20.28 -11.82 24.65
CA VAL A 40 19.09 -11.99 23.83
C VAL A 40 18.79 -13.49 23.69
N ILE A 41 17.62 -13.92 24.16
CA ILE A 41 17.18 -15.31 24.02
C ILE A 41 16.68 -15.51 22.59
N ILE A 42 17.46 -16.22 21.77
CA ILE A 42 17.10 -16.54 20.39
C ILE A 42 16.13 -17.72 20.37
N LYS A 43 14.86 -17.44 20.04
CA LYS A 43 13.80 -18.45 19.89
C LYS A 43 13.72 -18.94 18.45
N GLU A 44 13.08 -20.09 18.22
CA GLU A 44 12.69 -20.48 16.85
C GLU A 44 11.84 -19.37 16.22
N GLY A 45 12.08 -19.10 14.94
CA GLY A 45 11.50 -17.96 14.22
C GLY A 45 12.33 -16.69 14.37
N LEU A 46 11.66 -15.55 14.54
CA LEU A 46 12.31 -14.25 14.68
C LEU A 46 12.53 -13.87 16.14
N SER A 47 13.66 -13.25 16.43
CA SER A 47 13.98 -12.61 17.70
C SER A 47 14.74 -11.32 17.40
N TRP A 48 14.64 -10.30 18.25
CA TRP A 48 15.32 -9.03 18.00
C TRP A 48 15.73 -8.34 19.30
N SER A 49 16.65 -7.38 19.17
CA SER A 49 17.12 -6.54 20.26
C SER A 49 17.42 -5.13 19.75
N PRO A 50 16.99 -4.07 20.46
CA PRO A 50 16.27 -4.10 21.75
C PRO A 50 14.84 -4.67 21.65
N GLU A 51 14.29 -5.20 22.75
CA GLU A 51 12.93 -5.81 22.78
C GLU A 51 11.85 -4.82 22.34
N THR A 52 12.03 -3.54 22.68
CA THR A 52 11.24 -2.40 22.19
C THR A 52 12.09 -1.61 21.18
N PRO A 53 11.97 -1.89 19.87
CA PRO A 53 12.73 -1.19 18.85
C PRO A 53 12.37 0.29 18.79
N ASP A 54 13.33 1.11 18.37
CA ASP A 54 13.14 2.53 18.12
C ASP A 54 13.67 2.86 16.72
N ALA A 55 12.90 3.61 15.94
CA ALA A 55 13.19 3.96 14.55
C ALA A 55 14.56 4.63 14.38
N ASP A 56 15.02 5.34 15.41
CA ASP A 56 16.26 6.12 15.43
C ASP A 56 17.35 5.48 16.30
N LYS A 57 17.26 4.16 16.52
CA LYS A 57 18.31 3.33 17.14
C LYS A 57 18.63 2.12 16.28
N GLU A 58 19.73 1.46 16.58
CA GLU A 58 20.11 0.20 15.95
C GLU A 58 19.15 -0.93 16.36
N LEU A 59 18.86 -1.83 15.43
CA LEU A 59 18.09 -3.05 15.67
C LEU A 59 18.86 -4.26 15.15
N THR A 60 19.15 -5.23 16.00
CA THR A 60 19.64 -6.54 15.54
C THR A 60 18.48 -7.52 15.51
N ILE A 61 18.35 -8.24 14.40
CA ILE A 61 17.32 -9.25 14.15
C ILE A 61 18.03 -10.59 13.97
N TRP A 62 17.52 -11.62 14.64
CA TRP A 62 17.90 -13.00 14.50
C TRP A 62 16.76 -13.80 13.88
N PHE A 63 17.13 -14.74 13.03
CA PHE A 63 16.25 -15.77 12.52
C PHE A 63 16.85 -17.14 12.86
N LYS A 64 16.12 -17.94 13.64
CA LYS A 64 16.44 -19.34 13.89
C LYS A 64 15.41 -20.19 13.15
N ALA A 65 15.82 -20.87 12.08
CA ALA A 65 14.88 -21.63 11.25
C ALA A 65 14.16 -22.69 12.11
N PRO A 66 12.81 -22.64 12.21
CA PRO A 66 12.06 -23.64 12.95
C PRO A 66 12.23 -25.03 12.34
N THR A 67 12.13 -26.06 13.18
CA THR A 67 12.21 -27.45 12.70
C THR A 67 11.15 -27.73 11.63
N GLY A 68 11.58 -28.25 10.48
CA GLY A 68 10.69 -28.62 9.36
C GLY A 68 10.39 -27.51 8.35
N THR A 69 10.96 -26.31 8.51
CA THR A 69 10.85 -25.26 7.47
C THR A 69 11.90 -25.47 6.36
N PRO A 70 11.69 -24.90 5.15
CA PRO A 70 12.62 -25.06 4.03
C PRO A 70 14.07 -24.61 4.32
N LEU A 71 14.26 -23.69 5.27
CA LEU A 71 15.58 -23.21 5.69
C LEU A 71 16.20 -24.00 6.85
N TYR A 72 15.51 -24.98 7.42
CA TYR A 72 16.08 -25.83 8.46
C TYR A 72 17.18 -26.73 7.89
N GLY A 73 18.37 -26.69 8.49
CA GLY A 73 19.55 -27.40 8.00
C GLY A 73 20.22 -26.74 6.79
N HIS A 74 19.77 -25.55 6.38
CA HIS A 74 20.32 -24.86 5.22
C HIS A 74 21.75 -24.36 5.48
N THR A 75 22.66 -24.61 4.53
CA THR A 75 24.08 -24.32 4.69
C THR A 75 24.58 -23.15 3.85
N GLU A 76 23.81 -22.70 2.85
CA GLU A 76 24.23 -21.64 1.94
C GLU A 76 23.87 -20.25 2.49
N GLU A 77 23.92 -19.25 1.62
CA GLU A 77 23.70 -17.86 1.94
C GLU A 77 22.21 -17.57 2.15
N VAL A 78 21.92 -16.80 3.20
CA VAL A 78 20.56 -16.42 3.59
C VAL A 78 20.45 -14.90 3.54
N TYR A 79 19.33 -14.43 3.01
CA TYR A 79 19.01 -13.03 2.79
C TYR A 79 17.66 -12.68 3.42
N VAL A 80 17.43 -11.39 3.63
CA VAL A 80 16.12 -10.85 3.99
C VAL A 80 15.54 -10.03 2.84
N TYR A 81 14.28 -10.30 2.49
CA TYR A 81 13.42 -9.34 1.81
C TYR A 81 12.67 -8.58 2.91
N ILE A 82 12.99 -7.30 3.09
CA ILE A 82 12.63 -6.53 4.29
C ILE A 82 12.23 -5.11 3.91
N GLY A 83 11.21 -4.54 4.57
CA GLY A 83 10.72 -3.19 4.29
C GLY A 83 10.05 -2.54 5.49
N VAL A 84 9.92 -1.22 5.47
CA VAL A 84 9.06 -0.48 6.40
C VAL A 84 7.61 -0.70 5.99
N VAL A 85 6.73 -1.05 6.93
CA VAL A 85 5.30 -1.14 6.67
C VAL A 85 4.64 0.11 7.25
N SER A 86 3.97 0.89 6.40
CA SER A 86 3.20 2.06 6.82
C SER A 86 2.00 2.24 5.91
N GLU A 87 0.86 2.63 6.48
CA GLU A 87 -0.43 2.72 5.78
C GLU A 87 -0.81 1.39 5.09
N GLY A 88 -0.43 0.26 5.71
CA GLY A 88 -0.70 -1.10 5.22
C GLY A 88 0.13 -1.56 4.02
N THR A 89 1.15 -0.80 3.62
CA THR A 89 1.96 -1.08 2.43
C THR A 89 3.44 -1.22 2.79
N TRP A 90 4.14 -2.19 2.18
CA TRP A 90 5.59 -2.32 2.30
C TRP A 90 6.28 -1.23 1.47
N MET A 91 7.22 -0.52 2.09
CA MET A 91 7.96 0.60 1.52
C MET A 91 9.45 0.49 1.87
N TYR A 92 10.28 1.24 1.14
CA TYR A 92 11.73 1.29 1.36
C TYR A 92 12.39 -0.10 1.33
N VAL A 93 11.87 -1.01 0.50
CA VAL A 93 12.45 -2.35 0.32
C VAL A 93 13.82 -2.20 -0.36
N PRO A 94 14.94 -2.60 0.28
CA PRO A 94 16.27 -2.26 -0.23
C PRO A 94 16.70 -3.02 -1.49
N ALA A 95 16.03 -4.11 -1.84
CA ALA A 95 16.39 -5.01 -2.93
C ALA A 95 15.13 -5.68 -3.50
N GLU A 96 15.12 -5.93 -4.80
CA GLU A 96 14.06 -6.73 -5.43
C GLU A 96 14.07 -8.18 -4.92
N TRP A 97 12.95 -8.90 -5.12
CA TRP A 97 12.81 -10.27 -4.59
C TRP A 97 13.99 -11.18 -4.97
N GLU A 98 14.40 -11.15 -6.23
CA GLU A 98 15.50 -11.98 -6.77
C GLU A 98 16.89 -11.36 -6.56
N GLU A 99 16.98 -10.13 -6.02
CA GLU A 99 18.23 -9.40 -5.92
C GLU A 99 18.96 -9.69 -4.60
N ASN A 100 20.20 -10.18 -4.71
CA ASN A 100 21.04 -10.55 -3.56
C ASN A 100 22.08 -9.47 -3.25
N ILE A 101 21.67 -8.41 -2.56
CA ILE A 101 22.59 -7.34 -2.15
C ILE A 101 23.25 -7.63 -0.80
N GLY A 102 24.51 -7.19 -0.63
CA GLY A 102 25.27 -7.39 0.60
C GLY A 102 24.60 -6.81 1.84
N LYS A 103 23.85 -5.69 1.68
CA LYS A 103 23.10 -5.04 2.77
C LYS A 103 22.01 -5.94 3.36
N CYS A 104 21.39 -6.80 2.55
CA CYS A 104 20.32 -7.71 2.97
C CYS A 104 20.81 -9.12 3.33
N LYS A 105 22.12 -9.38 3.27
CA LYS A 105 22.70 -10.69 3.57
C LYS A 105 22.74 -10.91 5.09
N MET A 106 22.21 -12.02 5.55
CA MET A 106 22.29 -12.42 6.96
C MET A 106 23.60 -13.16 7.24
N THR A 107 24.13 -12.95 8.45
CA THR A 107 25.35 -13.60 8.95
C THR A 107 24.99 -14.77 9.85
N LYS A 108 25.59 -15.95 9.65
CA LYS A 108 25.41 -17.09 10.57
C LYS A 108 25.87 -16.73 11.99
N VAL A 109 25.12 -17.18 12.98
CA VAL A 109 25.51 -17.06 14.39
C VAL A 109 26.41 -18.24 14.76
N PRO A 110 27.65 -18.01 15.20
CA PRO A 110 28.53 -19.09 15.66
C PRO A 110 27.88 -19.87 16.80
N ASP A 111 28.08 -21.19 16.82
CA ASP A 111 27.63 -22.11 17.87
C ASP A 111 26.10 -22.18 18.10
N GLU A 112 25.30 -21.53 17.26
CA GLU A 112 23.83 -21.63 17.23
C GLU A 112 23.39 -22.18 15.86
N PRO A 113 23.07 -23.49 15.77
CA PRO A 113 22.70 -24.11 14.50
C PRO A 113 21.42 -23.48 13.92
N ASN A 114 21.34 -23.44 12.59
CA ASN A 114 20.20 -22.90 11.83
C ASN A 114 19.85 -21.45 12.21
N THR A 115 20.83 -20.67 12.65
CA THR A 115 20.59 -19.30 13.13
C THR A 115 21.42 -18.30 12.35
N TRP A 116 20.76 -17.24 11.89
CA TRP A 116 21.36 -16.11 11.19
C TRP A 116 20.93 -14.80 11.84
N ARG A 117 21.73 -13.74 11.64
CA ARG A 117 21.46 -12.40 12.14
C ARG A 117 21.72 -11.33 11.11
N ILE A 118 21.04 -10.20 11.25
CA ILE A 118 21.30 -8.96 10.53
C ILE A 118 21.12 -7.77 11.48
N THR A 119 21.90 -6.72 11.29
CA THR A 119 21.83 -5.51 12.11
C THR A 119 21.50 -4.31 11.24
N LEU A 120 20.41 -3.61 11.58
CA LEU A 120 19.96 -2.38 10.93
C LEU A 120 20.64 -1.18 11.60
N SER A 121 21.77 -0.75 11.04
CA SER A 121 22.69 0.25 11.61
C SER A 121 22.95 1.39 10.60
N PRO A 122 23.22 2.65 11.04
CA PRO A 122 23.34 3.14 12.42
C PRO A 122 22.01 3.23 13.17
N THR A 123 20.91 3.33 12.42
CA THR A 123 19.54 3.32 12.94
C THR A 123 18.65 2.59 11.94
N ILE A 124 17.49 2.09 12.38
CA ILE A 124 16.50 1.49 11.48
C ILE A 124 16.17 2.46 10.32
N ARG A 125 15.85 3.72 10.64
CA ARG A 125 15.50 4.76 9.66
C ARG A 125 16.59 4.99 8.61
N GLN A 126 17.84 5.15 9.05
CA GLN A 126 18.96 5.38 8.11
C GLN A 126 19.29 4.13 7.31
N TRP A 127 19.12 2.95 7.90
CA TRP A 127 19.33 1.70 7.19
C TRP A 127 18.31 1.56 6.06
N PHE A 128 17.02 1.86 6.27
CA PHE A 128 16.04 1.88 5.17
C PHE A 128 16.17 3.11 4.25
N GLY A 129 16.78 4.20 4.72
CA GLY A 129 16.76 5.48 4.02
C GLY A 129 15.36 6.10 4.02
N SER A 130 14.56 5.83 5.05
CA SER A 130 13.13 6.17 5.06
C SER A 130 12.82 7.65 5.36
N GLY A 131 13.84 8.46 5.67
CA GLY A 131 13.67 9.90 5.89
C GLY A 131 12.63 10.19 6.97
N GLU A 132 11.61 11.00 6.63
CA GLU A 132 10.52 11.35 7.54
C GLU A 132 9.35 10.36 7.52
N THR A 133 9.43 9.26 6.75
CA THR A 133 8.38 8.23 6.78
C THR A 133 8.31 7.56 8.15
N PRO A 134 7.10 7.30 8.69
CA PRO A 134 6.94 6.59 9.95
C PRO A 134 7.55 5.20 9.86
N VAL A 135 8.31 4.82 10.89
CA VAL A 135 8.84 3.46 11.02
C VAL A 135 8.27 2.81 12.27
N ASN A 136 7.00 2.44 12.21
CA ASN A 136 6.28 1.81 13.33
C ASN A 136 6.20 0.28 13.21
N LYS A 137 6.37 -0.24 12.00
CA LYS A 137 6.30 -1.66 11.65
C LYS A 137 7.33 -1.99 10.57
N ILE A 138 7.96 -3.16 10.67
CA ILE A 138 8.86 -3.72 9.64
C ILE A 138 8.28 -5.05 9.19
N GLY A 139 8.14 -5.23 7.88
CA GLY A 139 7.88 -6.52 7.27
C GLY A 139 9.18 -7.22 6.93
N ILE A 140 9.24 -8.54 7.14
CA ILE A 140 10.41 -9.36 6.84
C ILE A 140 10.02 -10.74 6.33
N VAL A 141 10.68 -11.14 5.23
CA VAL A 141 10.71 -12.51 4.70
C VAL A 141 12.17 -12.95 4.64
N VAL A 142 12.50 -14.06 5.31
CA VAL A 142 13.84 -14.65 5.25
C VAL A 142 13.87 -15.66 4.10
N ARG A 143 14.88 -15.62 3.23
CA ARG A 143 14.99 -16.52 2.07
C ARG A 143 16.41 -16.98 1.81
N ASN A 144 16.57 -18.07 1.07
CA ASN A 144 17.85 -18.42 0.45
C ASN A 144 18.14 -17.52 -0.77
N ALA A 145 19.31 -17.70 -1.39
CA ALA A 145 19.80 -16.86 -2.48
C ALA A 145 18.90 -16.86 -3.73
N ASP A 146 18.36 -18.00 -4.15
CA ASP A 146 17.48 -18.09 -5.33
C ASP A 146 16.01 -17.72 -5.04
N GLY A 147 15.63 -17.58 -3.77
CA GLY A 147 14.28 -17.22 -3.35
C GLY A 147 13.26 -18.38 -3.35
N GLU A 148 13.65 -19.59 -3.72
CA GLU A 148 12.76 -20.76 -3.73
C GLU A 148 12.43 -21.25 -2.30
N LYS A 149 13.30 -20.97 -1.32
CA LYS A 149 13.13 -21.41 0.07
C LYS A 149 12.92 -20.22 0.99
N LYS A 150 11.71 -20.11 1.53
CA LYS A 150 11.35 -19.13 2.57
C LYS A 150 11.53 -19.72 3.97
N GLY A 151 11.90 -18.87 4.91
CA GLY A 151 12.08 -19.22 6.33
C GLY A 151 10.76 -19.61 7.01
N PHE A 152 9.66 -19.05 6.52
CA PHE A 152 8.30 -19.44 6.84
C PHE A 152 7.60 -19.81 5.51
N PRO A 153 7.14 -21.06 5.35
CA PRO A 153 6.52 -21.48 4.09
C PRO A 153 5.15 -20.83 3.91
N GLU A 154 4.82 -20.51 2.67
CA GLU A 154 3.46 -20.12 2.30
C GLU A 154 2.49 -21.26 2.57
N LYS A 155 1.33 -20.89 3.11
CA LYS A 155 0.17 -21.76 3.30
C LYS A 155 -1.04 -21.02 2.73
N GLU A 156 -2.14 -21.76 2.55
CA GLU A 156 -3.40 -21.26 1.99
C GLU A 156 -3.82 -19.88 2.54
N ASN A 157 -3.47 -19.55 3.79
CA ASN A 157 -3.76 -18.26 4.43
C ASN A 157 -2.61 -17.67 5.27
N ASP A 158 -1.36 -18.06 4.99
CA ASP A 158 -0.16 -17.44 5.58
C ASP A 158 0.83 -17.25 4.43
N ASN A 159 1.03 -16.02 3.99
CA ASN A 159 1.96 -15.69 2.90
C ASN A 159 3.44 -15.81 3.33
N GLY A 160 3.71 -16.21 4.57
CA GLY A 160 5.04 -16.36 5.13
C GLY A 160 5.66 -15.05 5.63
N ASP A 161 4.96 -13.91 5.46
CA ASP A 161 5.42 -12.62 5.94
C ASP A 161 5.42 -12.59 7.46
N ARG A 162 6.45 -11.98 8.04
CA ARG A 162 6.50 -11.72 9.47
C ARG A 162 6.72 -10.24 9.72
N TYR A 163 6.27 -9.79 10.88
CA TYR A 163 6.33 -8.38 11.22
C TYR A 163 6.98 -8.15 12.58
N ILE A 164 7.77 -7.08 12.66
CA ILE A 164 8.21 -6.46 13.92
C ILE A 164 7.35 -5.22 14.10
N GLU A 165 6.56 -5.18 15.17
CA GLU A 165 5.58 -4.12 15.45
C GLU A 165 5.96 -3.32 16.69
N ASN A 166 5.20 -2.25 16.96
CA ASN A 166 5.39 -1.37 18.12
C ASN A 166 6.79 -0.72 18.16
N ILE A 167 7.36 -0.43 16.99
CA ILE A 167 8.60 0.33 16.88
C ILE A 167 8.29 1.78 17.27
N THR A 168 9.04 2.33 18.22
CA THR A 168 8.84 3.72 18.64
C THR A 168 9.44 4.68 17.64
N ASP A 169 8.67 5.66 17.21
CA ASP A 169 9.13 6.72 16.31
C ASP A 169 8.76 8.08 16.89
N SER A 170 9.76 8.79 17.42
CA SER A 170 9.57 10.11 18.04
C SER A 170 9.89 11.28 17.09
N LYS A 171 10.51 11.00 15.94
CA LYS A 171 10.82 12.01 14.92
C LYS A 171 9.66 12.21 13.97
N TYR A 172 8.95 11.13 13.64
CA TYR A 172 7.76 11.24 12.82
C TYR A 172 6.68 12.03 13.55
N LYS A 173 6.16 13.04 12.86
CA LYS A 173 4.97 13.78 13.30
C LYS A 173 3.85 13.44 12.34
N PRO A 174 2.93 12.55 12.71
CA PRO A 174 1.81 12.21 11.84
C PRO A 174 1.01 13.46 11.52
N PHE A 175 0.63 13.59 10.25
CA PHE A 175 -0.37 14.56 9.84
C PHE A 175 -1.62 14.39 10.71
N GLN A 176 -2.16 15.51 11.19
CA GLN A 176 -3.36 15.54 12.00
C GLN A 176 -4.51 16.12 11.16
N PRO A 177 -5.49 15.31 10.75
CA PRO A 177 -6.67 15.78 10.06
C PRO A 177 -7.39 16.87 10.86
N GLY A 178 -7.70 17.97 10.19
CA GLY A 178 -8.49 19.06 10.76
C GLY A 178 -9.95 18.68 10.94
N ALA A 179 -10.72 19.55 11.59
CA ALA A 179 -12.16 19.36 11.75
C ALA A 179 -12.85 19.23 10.38
N VAL A 180 -13.83 18.32 10.29
CA VAL A 180 -14.60 18.06 9.07
C VAL A 180 -15.26 19.35 8.57
N LYS A 181 -15.06 19.67 7.29
CA LYS A 181 -15.76 20.74 6.59
C LYS A 181 -16.96 20.14 5.87
N SER A 182 -18.18 20.53 6.26
CA SER A 182 -19.39 20.09 5.55
C SER A 182 -19.72 21.02 4.39
N GLY A 183 -20.21 20.46 3.28
CA GLY A 183 -20.65 21.22 2.12
C GLY A 183 -21.33 20.32 1.10
N SER A 184 -22.37 20.83 0.43
CA SER A 184 -23.05 20.08 -0.62
C SER A 184 -22.17 19.98 -1.87
N MET A 185 -22.05 18.77 -2.41
CA MET A 185 -21.35 18.54 -3.66
C MET A 185 -22.04 19.32 -4.80
N PRO A 186 -21.29 19.89 -5.76
CA PRO A 186 -21.88 20.53 -6.93
C PRO A 186 -22.86 19.60 -7.68
N ALA A 187 -23.93 20.17 -8.21
CA ALA A 187 -24.98 19.41 -8.89
C ALA A 187 -24.48 18.79 -10.21
N GLY A 188 -24.96 17.58 -10.50
CA GLY A 188 -24.67 16.88 -11.76
C GLY A 188 -23.36 16.09 -11.79
N LEU A 189 -22.58 16.10 -10.70
CA LEU A 189 -21.35 15.31 -10.59
C LEU A 189 -21.64 13.85 -10.24
N GLN A 190 -20.75 12.96 -10.67
CA GLN A 190 -20.75 11.52 -10.37
C GLN A 190 -19.64 11.17 -9.39
N HIS A 191 -19.67 9.95 -8.83
CA HIS A 191 -18.53 9.42 -8.09
C HIS A 191 -17.31 9.27 -9.02
N GLY A 192 -16.12 9.54 -8.49
CA GLY A 192 -14.87 9.54 -9.23
C GLY A 192 -14.42 10.93 -9.65
N ILE A 193 -13.81 10.99 -10.83
CA ILE A 193 -13.10 12.16 -11.35
C ILE A 193 -14.00 12.90 -12.35
N ASN A 194 -14.38 14.14 -12.04
CA ASN A 194 -15.27 14.94 -12.87
C ASN A 194 -14.52 16.12 -13.50
N ILE A 195 -14.36 16.11 -14.82
CA ILE A 195 -13.80 17.24 -15.56
C ILE A 195 -14.87 18.34 -15.67
N VAL A 196 -14.60 19.51 -15.08
CA VAL A 196 -15.53 20.64 -15.07
C VAL A 196 -15.26 21.57 -16.26
N ASP A 197 -13.99 21.90 -16.48
CA ASP A 197 -13.50 22.70 -17.61
C ASP A 197 -12.01 22.41 -17.87
N ASN A 198 -11.38 23.18 -18.76
CA ASN A 198 -9.98 23.00 -19.16
C ASN A 198 -8.93 23.26 -18.06
N SER A 199 -9.34 23.61 -16.85
CA SER A 199 -8.44 23.89 -15.73
C SER A 199 -8.98 23.42 -14.37
N THR A 200 -10.15 22.78 -14.36
CA THR A 200 -10.89 22.48 -13.15
C THR A 200 -11.39 21.03 -13.15
N VAL A 201 -11.13 20.32 -12.05
CA VAL A 201 -11.60 18.96 -11.80
C VAL A 201 -12.24 18.90 -10.42
N THR A 202 -13.37 18.21 -10.30
CA THR A 202 -13.94 17.87 -8.99
C THR A 202 -13.83 16.37 -8.74
N LEU A 203 -13.17 16.02 -7.64
CA LEU A 203 -13.01 14.66 -7.17
C LEU A 203 -14.14 14.34 -6.18
N VAL A 204 -14.75 13.17 -6.32
CA VAL A 204 -15.90 12.74 -5.51
C VAL A 204 -15.70 11.29 -5.06
N LEU A 205 -15.45 11.10 -3.77
CA LEU A 205 -15.25 9.77 -3.18
C LEU A 205 -16.45 9.37 -2.31
N TYR A 206 -17.17 8.34 -2.71
CA TYR A 206 -18.20 7.72 -1.88
C TYR A 206 -17.57 6.81 -0.82
N ASP A 207 -18.04 6.89 0.43
CA ASP A 207 -17.43 6.13 1.54
C ASP A 207 -18.43 5.55 2.57
N LYS A 208 -19.74 5.61 2.28
CA LYS A 208 -20.72 5.01 3.19
C LYS A 208 -20.64 3.48 3.12
N ASP A 209 -20.58 2.86 4.29
CA ASP A 209 -20.65 1.40 4.43
C ASP A 209 -22.10 0.90 4.31
N LYS A 210 -22.29 -0.43 4.33
CA LYS A 210 -23.61 -1.07 4.23
C LYS A 210 -24.61 -0.61 5.30
N TYR A 211 -24.12 -0.08 6.42
CA TYR A 211 -24.92 0.40 7.55
C TYR A 211 -25.02 1.94 7.60
N GLY A 212 -24.45 2.64 6.60
CA GLY A 212 -24.46 4.09 6.48
C GLY A 212 -23.37 4.81 7.29
N ALA A 213 -22.45 4.09 7.92
CA ALA A 213 -21.28 4.68 8.58
C ALA A 213 -20.23 5.14 7.55
N ARG A 214 -19.31 6.01 7.95
CA ARG A 214 -18.32 6.64 7.07
C ARG A 214 -16.95 6.76 7.71
N LYS A 215 -15.95 7.17 6.93
CA LYS A 215 -14.64 7.60 7.46
C LYS A 215 -14.80 8.95 8.16
N ASP A 216 -13.93 9.24 9.12
CA ASP A 216 -14.02 10.47 9.94
C ASP A 216 -13.40 11.66 9.21
N PHE A 217 -12.42 11.42 8.35
CA PHE A 217 -11.75 12.44 7.53
C PHE A 217 -11.40 11.89 6.15
N ALA A 218 -11.29 12.81 5.19
CA ALA A 218 -10.74 12.56 3.86
C ALA A 218 -9.92 13.75 3.38
N HIS A 219 -8.76 13.44 2.84
CA HIS A 219 -7.84 14.37 2.19
C HIS A 219 -7.43 13.82 0.83
N VAL A 220 -6.90 14.68 -0.02
CA VAL A 220 -6.31 14.30 -1.29
C VAL A 220 -4.86 14.79 -1.36
N VAL A 221 -3.99 13.98 -1.94
CA VAL A 221 -2.61 14.32 -2.27
C VAL A 221 -2.33 13.96 -3.72
N GLY A 222 -1.51 14.76 -4.39
CA GLY A 222 -1.15 14.50 -5.78
C GLY A 222 -0.24 15.58 -6.35
N ASP A 223 -0.03 15.53 -7.67
CA ASP A 223 0.87 16.45 -8.35
C ASP A 223 0.46 17.93 -8.22
N PHE A 224 -0.83 18.20 -7.99
CA PHE A 224 -1.38 19.55 -7.85
C PHE A 224 -1.04 20.21 -6.50
N ASN A 225 -0.63 19.43 -5.49
CA ASN A 225 -0.24 19.94 -4.17
C ASN A 225 1.12 19.41 -3.71
N ASN A 226 1.96 18.96 -4.66
CA ASN A 226 3.28 18.37 -4.40
C ASN A 226 3.22 17.25 -3.36
N TRP A 227 2.21 16.38 -3.46
CA TRP A 227 2.06 15.20 -2.59
C TRP A 227 2.03 15.52 -1.08
N THR A 228 1.58 16.73 -0.72
CA THR A 228 1.62 17.23 0.66
C THR A 228 0.22 17.25 1.28
N LEU A 229 0.07 16.59 2.43
CA LEU A 229 -1.15 16.66 3.25
C LEU A 229 -1.26 18.03 3.94
N SER A 230 -2.42 18.67 3.83
CA SER A 230 -2.71 19.95 4.47
C SER A 230 -4.18 20.05 4.91
N ASN A 231 -4.51 20.98 5.81
CA ASN A 231 -5.90 21.24 6.23
C ASN A 231 -6.54 22.43 5.49
N ASP A 232 -5.99 22.77 4.32
CA ASP A 232 -6.48 23.83 3.44
C ASP A 232 -7.27 23.26 2.26
N GLU A 233 -7.67 24.14 1.35
CA GLU A 233 -8.48 23.85 0.16
C GLU A 233 -7.74 23.08 -0.95
N GLN A 234 -6.44 22.81 -0.80
CA GLN A 234 -5.66 22.02 -1.76
C GLN A 234 -5.55 20.55 -1.37
N SER A 235 -6.04 20.16 -0.18
CA SER A 235 -5.96 18.77 0.28
C SER A 235 -7.20 18.34 1.06
N GLN A 236 -7.75 19.16 1.95
CA GLN A 236 -8.89 18.74 2.78
C GLN A 236 -10.19 18.69 1.98
N MET A 237 -10.84 17.52 1.95
CA MET A 237 -12.11 17.35 1.25
C MET A 237 -13.30 17.82 2.09
N PHE A 238 -14.33 18.32 1.42
CA PHE A 238 -15.63 18.61 2.02
C PHE A 238 -16.45 17.33 2.17
N ARG A 239 -17.28 17.27 3.21
CA ARG A 239 -18.24 16.20 3.43
C ARG A 239 -19.64 16.60 2.96
N ASP A 240 -20.24 15.78 2.11
CA ASP A 240 -21.67 15.78 1.84
C ASP A 240 -22.33 14.51 2.39
N ASP A 241 -22.98 14.62 3.55
CA ASP A 241 -23.66 13.48 4.18
C ASP A 241 -24.94 13.05 3.45
N ALA A 242 -25.57 13.95 2.68
CA ALA A 242 -26.76 13.62 1.90
C ALA A 242 -26.38 12.80 0.66
N ALA A 243 -25.32 13.20 -0.05
CA ALA A 243 -24.76 12.45 -1.17
C ALA A 243 -23.95 11.22 -0.72
N GLY A 244 -23.48 11.20 0.54
CA GLY A 244 -22.69 10.10 1.09
C GLY A 244 -21.23 10.10 0.65
N CYS A 245 -20.70 11.26 0.24
CA CYS A 245 -19.37 11.38 -0.34
C CYS A 245 -18.52 12.45 0.35
N TRP A 246 -17.23 12.35 0.08
CA TRP A 246 -16.25 13.41 0.24
C TRP A 246 -15.98 14.03 -1.13
N TRP A 247 -15.81 15.34 -1.21
CA TRP A 247 -15.53 16.01 -2.48
C TRP A 247 -14.57 17.18 -2.35
N ILE A 248 -13.86 17.49 -3.44
CA ILE A 248 -12.97 18.65 -3.53
C ILE A 248 -12.87 19.12 -4.98
N THR A 249 -12.87 20.44 -5.20
CA THR A 249 -12.66 21.04 -6.52
C THR A 249 -11.24 21.58 -6.60
N LEU A 250 -10.47 21.04 -7.54
CA LEU A 250 -9.12 21.44 -7.87
C LEU A 250 -9.16 22.40 -9.07
N THR A 251 -8.44 23.51 -8.98
CA THR A 251 -8.40 24.56 -10.01
C THR A 251 -6.97 24.88 -10.42
N GLY A 252 -6.80 25.53 -11.57
CA GLY A 252 -5.48 25.93 -12.06
C GLY A 252 -4.67 24.76 -12.63
N LEU A 253 -5.36 23.72 -13.07
CA LEU A 253 -4.76 22.55 -13.69
C LEU A 253 -4.43 22.83 -15.17
N GLU A 254 -3.42 22.16 -15.69
CA GLU A 254 -3.03 22.21 -17.09
C GLU A 254 -3.80 21.13 -17.88
N PRO A 255 -4.55 21.47 -18.94
CA PRO A 255 -5.47 20.54 -19.57
C PRO A 255 -4.77 19.31 -20.19
N THR A 256 -3.56 19.50 -20.71
CA THR A 256 -2.79 18.47 -21.42
C THR A 256 -1.85 17.68 -20.53
N LYS A 257 -1.74 18.03 -19.23
CA LYS A 257 -0.90 17.34 -18.27
C LYS A 257 -1.69 16.18 -17.64
N GLU A 258 -1.01 15.05 -17.43
CA GLU A 258 -1.51 14.01 -16.56
C GLU A 258 -1.18 14.33 -15.10
N TYR A 259 -2.14 14.07 -14.22
CA TYR A 259 -2.03 14.28 -12.78
C TYR A 259 -2.21 12.95 -12.06
N ALA A 260 -1.22 12.60 -11.25
CA ALA A 260 -1.30 11.49 -10.32
C ALA A 260 -1.82 11.96 -8.95
N PHE A 261 -2.64 11.15 -8.29
CA PHE A 261 -3.19 11.45 -6.97
C PHE A 261 -3.66 10.21 -6.19
N GLN A 262 -3.86 10.39 -4.87
CA GLN A 262 -4.47 9.42 -3.97
C GLN A 262 -5.38 10.13 -2.95
N TYR A 263 -6.37 9.41 -2.45
CA TYR A 263 -7.12 9.82 -1.26
C TYR A 263 -6.43 9.30 0.00
N TYR A 264 -6.41 10.12 1.06
CA TYR A 264 -5.96 9.78 2.41
C TYR A 264 -7.16 9.79 3.34
N LEU A 265 -7.43 8.65 3.97
CA LEU A 265 -8.70 8.37 4.67
C LEU A 265 -8.43 7.70 6.02
N GLY A 266 -9.38 7.80 6.94
CA GLY A 266 -9.30 7.03 8.18
C GLY A 266 -10.41 7.33 9.18
N ASN A 267 -10.33 6.63 10.30
CA ASN A 267 -11.14 6.89 11.48
C ASN A 267 -10.23 7.37 12.61
N SER A 268 -10.72 8.32 13.41
CA SER A 268 -9.99 8.90 14.53
C SER A 268 -9.55 7.81 15.51
N GLY A 269 -8.26 7.81 15.85
CA GLY A 269 -7.65 6.81 16.72
C GLY A 269 -7.28 5.48 16.05
N LYS A 270 -7.47 5.35 14.73
CA LYS A 270 -6.97 4.23 13.92
C LYS A 270 -5.87 4.70 12.96
N GLU A 271 -5.09 3.76 12.45
CA GLU A 271 -4.12 4.05 11.40
C GLU A 271 -4.85 4.51 10.12
N PRO A 272 -4.44 5.65 9.53
CA PRO A 272 -4.97 6.10 8.25
C PRO A 272 -4.40 5.26 7.10
N PHE A 273 -5.04 5.34 5.95
CA PHE A 273 -4.56 4.67 4.74
C PHE A 273 -4.79 5.52 3.50
N ARG A 274 -4.01 5.25 2.46
CA ARG A 274 -4.25 5.76 1.12
C ARG A 274 -4.94 4.77 0.21
N VAL A 275 -5.70 5.32 -0.73
CA VAL A 275 -6.38 4.56 -1.78
C VAL A 275 -6.44 5.40 -3.06
N ALA A 276 -6.27 4.73 -4.20
CA ALA A 276 -6.59 5.30 -5.50
C ALA A 276 -8.12 5.47 -5.66
N ASP A 277 -8.52 6.33 -6.57
CA ASP A 277 -9.89 6.49 -7.02
C ASP A 277 -10.44 5.21 -7.68
N PRO A 278 -11.58 4.67 -7.20
CA PRO A 278 -12.19 3.46 -7.75
C PRO A 278 -12.61 3.55 -9.22
N TYR A 279 -12.77 4.76 -9.75
CA TYR A 279 -13.20 5.06 -11.11
C TYR A 279 -12.05 5.56 -12.01
N ALA A 280 -10.81 5.48 -11.53
CA ALA A 280 -9.65 5.82 -12.34
C ALA A 280 -9.57 4.91 -13.59
N ARG A 281 -9.34 5.52 -14.75
CA ARG A 281 -9.13 4.82 -16.03
C ARG A 281 -7.67 4.47 -16.30
N LYS A 282 -6.78 4.95 -15.44
CA LYS A 282 -5.36 4.66 -15.43
C LYS A 282 -4.87 4.71 -13.99
N VAL A 283 -4.06 3.73 -13.62
CA VAL A 283 -3.37 3.71 -12.33
C VAL A 283 -1.87 3.53 -12.52
N LEU A 284 -1.09 3.82 -11.49
CA LEU A 284 0.33 3.48 -11.41
C LEU A 284 0.52 2.44 -10.31
N ASP A 285 1.24 1.39 -10.64
CA ASP A 285 1.62 0.32 -9.75
C ASP A 285 3.14 0.40 -9.49
N PRO A 286 3.58 0.73 -8.27
CA PRO A 286 5.00 0.87 -7.97
C PRO A 286 5.78 -0.44 -8.07
N ASN A 287 5.10 -1.58 -7.97
CA ASN A 287 5.72 -2.90 -7.92
C ASN A 287 5.83 -3.51 -9.31
N ASN A 288 4.83 -3.26 -10.17
CA ASN A 288 4.67 -3.99 -11.42
C ASN A 288 4.99 -3.15 -12.68
N ASP A 289 4.75 -1.83 -12.66
CA ASP A 289 4.91 -0.98 -13.86
C ASP A 289 6.31 -1.03 -14.47
N LYS A 290 7.34 -1.15 -13.62
CA LYS A 290 8.75 -1.20 -14.04
C LYS A 290 9.11 -2.38 -14.94
N TYR A 291 8.25 -3.40 -15.01
CA TYR A 291 8.43 -4.57 -15.87
C TYR A 291 7.71 -4.45 -17.22
N ILE A 292 6.93 -3.38 -17.43
CA ILE A 292 6.19 -3.16 -18.67
C ILE A 292 7.13 -2.58 -19.73
N SER A 293 7.17 -3.18 -20.91
CA SER A 293 8.00 -2.69 -22.00
C SER A 293 7.48 -1.33 -22.51
N PRO A 294 8.37 -0.35 -22.80
CA PRO A 294 7.97 0.90 -23.44
C PRO A 294 7.30 0.72 -24.82
N SER A 295 7.51 -0.43 -25.49
CA SER A 295 6.81 -0.77 -26.74
C SER A 295 5.34 -1.15 -26.53
N THR A 296 5.01 -1.64 -25.33
CA THR A 296 3.66 -2.08 -24.94
C THR A 296 2.89 -0.92 -24.34
N TYR A 297 3.52 -0.21 -23.41
CA TYR A 297 2.97 0.99 -22.81
C TYR A 297 4.04 2.10 -22.83
N PRO A 298 3.99 3.05 -23.76
CA PRO A 298 4.94 4.15 -23.78
C PRO A 298 4.72 5.01 -22.53
N GLU A 299 5.65 4.92 -21.58
CA GLU A 299 5.58 5.65 -20.33
C GLU A 299 5.47 7.16 -20.57
N ASN A 300 4.57 7.79 -19.84
CA ASN A 300 4.42 9.24 -19.81
C ASN A 300 4.36 9.82 -18.39
N LEU A 301 4.33 8.96 -17.36
CA LEU A 301 4.33 9.38 -15.96
C LEU A 301 5.15 8.41 -15.09
N THR A 302 6.08 8.96 -14.32
CA THR A 302 6.88 8.22 -13.33
C THR A 302 6.07 8.05 -12.05
N TYR A 303 6.24 6.93 -11.35
CA TYR A 303 5.62 6.74 -10.04
C TYR A 303 6.05 7.87 -9.08
N PRO A 304 5.10 8.60 -8.47
CA PRO A 304 5.42 9.81 -7.71
C PRO A 304 6.15 9.55 -6.38
N GLU A 305 7.14 10.39 -6.08
CA GLU A 305 7.79 10.37 -4.77
C GLU A 305 6.79 10.71 -3.66
N GLY A 306 6.76 9.90 -2.60
CA GLY A 306 5.84 10.07 -1.47
C GLY A 306 4.46 9.44 -1.65
N ALA A 307 4.14 8.88 -2.82
CA ALA A 307 2.95 8.06 -3.03
C ALA A 307 3.08 6.67 -2.38
N ILE A 308 1.96 6.05 -1.97
CA ILE A 308 1.97 4.76 -1.28
C ILE A 308 0.96 3.79 -1.91
N GLY A 309 1.44 2.73 -2.56
CA GLY A 309 0.58 1.73 -3.22
C GLY A 309 0.03 2.22 -4.55
N MET A 310 -1.16 1.75 -4.94
CA MET A 310 -1.78 2.13 -6.22
C MET A 310 -2.13 3.62 -6.28
N VAL A 311 -1.82 4.27 -7.41
CA VAL A 311 -2.00 5.72 -7.62
C VAL A 311 -2.94 5.97 -8.79
N SER A 312 -3.94 6.84 -8.63
CA SER A 312 -4.82 7.22 -9.73
C SER A 312 -4.17 8.24 -10.63
N VAL A 313 -4.48 8.16 -11.93
CA VAL A 313 -4.10 9.17 -12.91
C VAL A 313 -5.33 9.73 -13.60
N PHE A 314 -5.37 11.05 -13.80
CA PHE A 314 -6.34 11.70 -14.67
C PHE A 314 -5.68 12.68 -15.64
N LYS A 315 -6.40 12.98 -16.72
CA LYS A 315 -6.06 14.01 -17.69
C LYS A 315 -7.34 14.73 -18.09
N ILE A 316 -7.31 16.06 -18.13
CA ILE A 316 -8.49 16.86 -18.49
C ILE A 316 -8.80 16.72 -19.98
N GLN A 317 -7.79 16.90 -20.83
CA GLN A 317 -7.91 16.77 -22.26
C GLN A 317 -7.37 15.40 -22.69
N GLU A 318 -8.23 14.39 -22.64
CA GLU A 318 -7.95 13.07 -23.21
C GLU A 318 -7.77 13.14 -24.74
N GLU A 319 -7.04 12.16 -25.28
CA GLU A 319 -6.97 11.99 -26.73
C GLU A 319 -8.32 11.50 -27.26
N GLU A 320 -8.88 12.24 -28.22
CA GLU A 320 -10.09 11.81 -28.92
C GLU A 320 -9.74 10.70 -29.91
N TYR A 321 -10.40 9.55 -29.78
CA TYR A 321 -10.26 8.45 -30.74
C TYR A 321 -11.34 8.55 -31.82
N HIS A 322 -10.92 8.80 -33.05
CA HIS A 322 -11.82 8.83 -34.21
C HIS A 322 -12.01 7.42 -34.80
N TRP A 323 -13.10 6.76 -34.44
CA TRP A 323 -13.49 5.44 -34.96
C TRP A 323 -13.61 5.45 -36.48
N LYS A 324 -13.00 4.45 -37.14
CA LYS A 324 -13.08 4.31 -38.61
C LYS A 324 -14.29 3.48 -39.01
N VAL A 325 -14.69 2.52 -38.17
CA VAL A 325 -15.90 1.72 -38.34
C VAL A 325 -16.98 2.24 -37.40
N THR A 326 -17.98 2.93 -37.95
CA THR A 326 -19.05 3.60 -37.18
C THR A 326 -20.41 2.93 -37.31
N ASP A 327 -20.55 1.99 -38.24
CA ASP A 327 -21.76 1.25 -38.60
C ASP A 327 -21.57 -0.26 -38.41
N PHE A 328 -20.73 -0.67 -37.45
CA PHE A 328 -20.48 -2.08 -37.16
C PHE A 328 -21.77 -2.81 -36.76
N GLU A 329 -22.09 -3.86 -37.50
CA GLU A 329 -23.14 -4.81 -37.14
C GLU A 329 -22.49 -6.10 -36.62
N LYS A 330 -22.76 -6.42 -35.34
CA LYS A 330 -22.26 -7.66 -34.74
C LYS A 330 -22.82 -8.89 -35.47
N PRO A 331 -22.07 -10.01 -35.55
CA PRO A 331 -22.60 -11.25 -36.08
C PRO A 331 -23.87 -11.72 -35.36
N SER A 332 -24.69 -12.51 -36.07
CA SER A 332 -25.84 -13.19 -35.46
C SER A 332 -25.36 -14.11 -34.34
N LEU A 333 -26.09 -14.12 -33.22
CA LEU A 333 -25.78 -14.97 -32.08
C LEU A 333 -25.81 -16.46 -32.46
N ASP A 334 -26.67 -16.84 -33.41
CA ASP A 334 -26.80 -18.23 -33.89
C ASP A 334 -25.58 -18.70 -34.70
N ASN A 335 -24.70 -17.78 -35.12
CA ASN A 335 -23.55 -18.06 -35.98
C ASN A 335 -22.22 -17.62 -35.35
N LEU A 336 -22.18 -17.36 -34.04
CA LEU A 336 -20.94 -16.95 -33.39
C LEU A 336 -19.91 -18.08 -33.40
N VAL A 337 -18.71 -17.75 -33.88
CA VAL A 337 -17.49 -18.55 -33.78
C VAL A 337 -16.52 -17.72 -32.95
N ILE A 338 -16.53 -17.99 -31.64
CA ILE A 338 -15.78 -17.22 -30.64
C ILE A 338 -14.38 -17.81 -30.49
N TYR A 339 -13.39 -16.93 -30.46
CA TYR A 339 -12.01 -17.28 -30.11
C TYR A 339 -11.64 -16.59 -28.79
N GLU A 340 -11.57 -17.38 -27.71
CA GLU A 340 -11.07 -16.94 -26.41
C GLU A 340 -9.56 -16.68 -26.50
N LEU A 341 -9.14 -15.50 -26.06
CA LEU A 341 -7.79 -14.97 -26.29
C LEU A 341 -7.23 -14.35 -25.01
N LEU A 342 -6.14 -14.94 -24.52
CA LEU A 342 -5.25 -14.32 -23.55
C LEU A 342 -4.13 -13.58 -24.28
N LEU A 343 -4.06 -12.25 -24.13
CA LEU A 343 -3.10 -11.41 -24.86
C LEU A 343 -1.65 -11.85 -24.61
N ARG A 344 -1.31 -12.13 -23.34
CA ARG A 344 0.01 -12.59 -22.89
C ARG A 344 0.52 -13.81 -23.67
N ASP A 345 -0.35 -14.80 -23.89
CA ASP A 345 0.06 -16.11 -24.42
C ASP A 345 -0.14 -16.21 -25.95
N PHE A 346 -0.89 -15.29 -26.55
CA PHE A 346 -1.26 -15.37 -27.96
C PHE A 346 -0.11 -15.07 -28.93
N THR A 347 0.81 -14.19 -28.54
CA THR A 347 1.96 -13.80 -29.36
C THR A 347 3.20 -13.59 -28.51
N GLU A 348 4.39 -13.60 -29.14
CA GLU A 348 5.66 -13.43 -28.43
C GLU A 348 5.77 -12.08 -27.68
N SER A 349 5.14 -11.01 -28.17
CA SER A 349 5.12 -9.73 -27.46
C SER A 349 4.10 -9.67 -26.32
N GLY A 350 3.17 -10.63 -26.26
CA GLY A 350 2.20 -10.76 -25.17
C GLY A 350 1.20 -9.60 -25.01
N ASP A 351 1.04 -8.76 -26.03
CA ASP A 351 0.31 -7.49 -25.92
C ASP A 351 -0.64 -7.23 -27.10
N ILE A 352 -1.39 -6.12 -27.03
CA ILE A 352 -2.34 -5.72 -28.08
C ILE A 352 -1.65 -5.54 -29.43
N ASN A 353 -0.42 -5.00 -29.45
CA ASN A 353 0.33 -4.81 -30.68
C ASN A 353 0.59 -6.16 -31.35
N GLY A 354 1.01 -7.16 -30.58
CA GLY A 354 1.18 -8.53 -31.06
C GLY A 354 -0.12 -9.11 -31.60
N ALA A 355 -1.20 -9.04 -30.82
CA ALA A 355 -2.51 -9.55 -31.21
C ALA A 355 -3.05 -8.90 -32.50
N MET A 356 -2.83 -7.60 -32.68
CA MET A 356 -3.20 -6.85 -33.88
C MET A 356 -2.62 -7.47 -35.16
N THR A 357 -1.38 -8.00 -35.11
CA THR A 357 -0.71 -8.61 -36.27
C THR A 357 -1.32 -9.93 -36.71
N LYS A 358 -2.17 -10.54 -35.88
CA LYS A 358 -2.78 -11.85 -36.12
C LYS A 358 -4.26 -11.79 -36.49
N LEU A 359 -4.86 -10.60 -36.60
CA LEU A 359 -6.27 -10.47 -36.95
C LEU A 359 -6.63 -11.08 -38.30
N ASP A 360 -5.72 -11.04 -39.29
CA ASP A 360 -5.94 -11.69 -40.59
C ASP A 360 -5.92 -13.21 -40.48
N TYR A 361 -5.08 -13.76 -39.58
CA TYR A 361 -5.07 -15.19 -39.27
C TYR A 361 -6.40 -15.62 -38.64
N LEU A 362 -6.89 -14.88 -37.62
CA LEU A 362 -8.16 -15.18 -36.95
C LEU A 362 -9.34 -15.13 -37.94
N GLN A 363 -9.36 -14.11 -38.81
CA GLN A 363 -10.37 -14.03 -39.87
C GLN A 363 -10.29 -15.22 -40.83
N SER A 364 -9.08 -15.64 -41.23
CA SER A 364 -8.90 -16.79 -42.14
C SER A 364 -9.32 -18.13 -41.52
N LEU A 365 -9.24 -18.24 -40.18
CA LEU A 365 -9.71 -19.39 -39.41
C LEU A 365 -11.24 -19.48 -39.40
N GLY A 366 -11.95 -18.38 -39.72
CA GLY A 366 -13.41 -18.29 -39.69
C GLY A 366 -13.97 -17.74 -38.37
N VAL A 367 -13.12 -17.20 -37.51
CA VAL A 367 -13.53 -16.50 -36.28
C VAL A 367 -14.32 -15.24 -36.64
N ASN A 368 -15.44 -15.02 -35.96
CA ASN A 368 -16.23 -13.80 -36.10
C ASN A 368 -16.49 -13.09 -34.76
N ALA A 369 -15.95 -13.60 -33.67
CA ALA A 369 -15.86 -12.88 -32.40
C ALA A 369 -14.58 -13.27 -31.67
N ILE A 370 -13.91 -12.29 -31.08
CA ILE A 370 -12.79 -12.50 -30.17
C ILE A 370 -13.31 -12.22 -28.77
N GLU A 371 -13.14 -13.18 -27.86
CA GLU A 371 -13.36 -12.97 -26.44
C GLU A 371 -12.01 -12.74 -25.78
N LEU A 372 -11.76 -11.51 -25.34
CA LEU A 372 -10.59 -11.22 -24.54
C LEU A 372 -10.83 -11.75 -23.13
N MET A 373 -9.93 -12.61 -22.66
CA MET A 373 -9.79 -12.90 -21.23
C MET A 373 -9.61 -11.59 -20.44
N PRO A 374 -9.82 -11.56 -19.11
CA PRO A 374 -9.90 -10.30 -18.38
C PRO A 374 -8.73 -9.34 -18.64
N VAL A 375 -9.08 -8.14 -19.10
CA VAL A 375 -8.14 -7.06 -19.48
C VAL A 375 -8.24 -5.83 -18.58
N GLN A 376 -9.13 -5.87 -17.59
CA GLN A 376 -9.17 -4.87 -16.52
C GLN A 376 -7.92 -5.02 -15.65
N GLU A 377 -7.39 -3.92 -15.14
CA GLU A 377 -6.22 -3.90 -14.25
C GLU A 377 -6.39 -4.91 -13.10
N PHE A 378 -5.41 -5.80 -12.93
CA PHE A 378 -5.41 -6.87 -11.94
C PHE A 378 -4.14 -6.85 -11.07
N ASP A 379 -4.10 -7.64 -9.99
CA ASP A 379 -2.89 -7.69 -9.17
C ASP A 379 -1.74 -8.38 -9.94
N GLY A 380 -0.63 -7.66 -10.15
CA GLY A 380 0.53 -8.16 -10.88
C GLY A 380 0.41 -7.97 -12.39
N ASN A 381 1.45 -8.35 -13.14
CA ASN A 381 1.44 -8.34 -14.62
C ASN A 381 1.38 -9.75 -15.24
N ASP A 382 1.42 -10.79 -14.41
CA ASP A 382 1.49 -12.19 -14.86
C ASP A 382 0.39 -13.04 -14.20
N SER A 383 -0.82 -12.92 -14.74
CA SER A 383 -2.02 -13.64 -14.31
C SER A 383 -2.91 -13.93 -15.54
N TRP A 384 -3.95 -14.74 -15.35
CA TRP A 384 -5.07 -14.83 -16.29
C TRP A 384 -6.07 -13.68 -16.15
N GLY A 385 -5.85 -12.76 -15.19
CA GLY A 385 -6.62 -11.53 -15.01
C GLY A 385 -7.90 -11.68 -14.15
N TYR A 386 -8.20 -12.89 -13.67
CA TYR A 386 -9.33 -13.15 -12.75
C TYR A 386 -9.08 -12.69 -11.30
N ASN A 387 -8.28 -11.65 -11.10
CA ASN A 387 -7.94 -11.07 -9.81
C ASN A 387 -7.98 -9.53 -9.91
N PRO A 388 -9.14 -8.95 -10.23
CA PRO A 388 -9.25 -7.55 -10.64
C PRO A 388 -8.97 -6.59 -9.48
N ALA A 389 -8.20 -5.54 -9.78
CA ALA A 389 -7.90 -4.43 -8.91
C ALA A 389 -8.75 -3.19 -9.26
N PHE A 390 -8.83 -2.81 -10.55
CA PHE A 390 -9.59 -1.64 -11.00
C PHE A 390 -10.50 -1.96 -12.19
N PHE A 391 -11.79 -1.70 -12.04
CA PHE A 391 -12.78 -2.03 -13.07
C PHE A 391 -12.80 -1.07 -14.27
N PHE A 392 -12.24 0.13 -14.14
CA PHE A 392 -12.27 1.16 -15.17
C PHE A 392 -10.93 1.39 -15.86
N ALA A 393 -9.84 0.87 -15.28
CA ALA A 393 -8.52 0.87 -15.88
C ALA A 393 -8.30 -0.43 -16.66
N MET A 394 -7.72 -0.30 -17.85
CA MET A 394 -7.21 -1.47 -18.58
C MET A 394 -5.80 -1.77 -18.11
N ASP A 395 -5.47 -3.06 -18.03
CA ASP A 395 -4.14 -3.50 -17.59
C ASP A 395 -3.05 -3.02 -18.55
N LYS A 396 -2.07 -2.32 -18.00
CA LYS A 396 -1.00 -1.68 -18.78
C LYS A 396 -0.01 -2.70 -19.36
N ALA A 397 0.05 -3.92 -18.83
CA ALA A 397 0.87 -4.99 -19.39
C ALA A 397 0.41 -5.39 -20.81
N TYR A 398 -0.80 -5.00 -21.21
CA TYR A 398 -1.35 -5.29 -22.53
C TYR A 398 -1.36 -4.07 -23.48
N GLY A 399 -1.42 -2.85 -22.95
CA GLY A 399 -1.26 -1.64 -23.73
C GLY A 399 -2.14 -0.46 -23.27
N THR A 400 -2.22 0.56 -24.10
CA THR A 400 -2.96 1.81 -23.79
C THR A 400 -4.43 1.75 -24.20
N ASP A 401 -5.27 2.60 -23.60
CA ASP A 401 -6.66 2.83 -24.03
C ASP A 401 -6.81 3.07 -25.53
N ARG A 402 -5.87 3.83 -26.15
CA ARG A 402 -5.87 4.09 -27.59
C ARG A 402 -5.66 2.81 -28.39
N MET A 403 -4.76 1.94 -27.93
CA MET A 403 -4.46 0.65 -28.57
C MET A 403 -5.64 -0.32 -28.48
N TYR A 404 -6.34 -0.38 -27.34
CA TYR A 404 -7.58 -1.16 -27.22
C TYR A 404 -8.65 -0.69 -28.21
N LYS A 405 -8.89 0.63 -28.30
CA LYS A 405 -9.84 1.19 -29.28
C LYS A 405 -9.44 0.85 -30.72
N GLU A 406 -8.15 0.96 -31.04
CA GLU A 406 -7.62 0.58 -32.35
C GLU A 406 -7.78 -0.90 -32.65
N PHE A 407 -7.58 -1.78 -31.67
CA PHE A 407 -7.78 -3.22 -31.81
C PHE A 407 -9.23 -3.56 -32.13
N ILE A 408 -10.16 -2.97 -31.37
CA ILE A 408 -11.60 -3.15 -31.57
C ILE A 408 -12.01 -2.64 -32.96
N ASP A 409 -11.55 -1.46 -33.38
CA ASP A 409 -11.83 -0.89 -34.70
C ASP A 409 -11.31 -1.79 -35.84
N GLN A 410 -10.11 -2.38 -35.67
CA GLN A 410 -9.56 -3.36 -36.61
C GLN A 410 -10.31 -4.70 -36.65
N CYS A 411 -10.85 -5.15 -35.51
CA CYS A 411 -11.73 -6.33 -35.45
C CYS A 411 -13.06 -6.05 -36.16
N HIS A 412 -13.69 -4.92 -35.86
CA HIS A 412 -14.95 -4.50 -36.47
C HIS A 412 -14.82 -4.35 -37.99
N LYS A 413 -13.69 -3.82 -38.48
CA LYS A 413 -13.39 -3.74 -39.92
C LYS A 413 -13.39 -5.12 -40.62
N ARG A 414 -13.10 -6.17 -39.87
CA ARG A 414 -13.08 -7.57 -40.35
C ARG A 414 -14.39 -8.30 -40.08
N GLY A 415 -15.42 -7.61 -39.58
CA GLY A 415 -16.70 -8.22 -39.21
C GLY A 415 -16.61 -9.06 -37.93
N MET A 416 -15.55 -8.88 -37.13
CA MET A 416 -15.35 -9.60 -35.88
C MET A 416 -15.83 -8.75 -34.69
N ALA A 417 -16.71 -9.29 -33.86
CA ALA A 417 -17.05 -8.67 -32.58
C ALA A 417 -15.91 -8.83 -31.58
N VAL A 418 -15.82 -7.93 -30.60
CA VAL A 418 -14.96 -8.10 -29.42
C VAL A 418 -15.85 -8.22 -28.19
N ILE A 419 -15.64 -9.29 -27.42
CA ILE A 419 -16.30 -9.60 -26.16
C ILE A 419 -15.25 -9.43 -25.06
N LEU A 420 -15.62 -8.79 -23.96
CA LEU A 420 -14.76 -8.66 -22.79
C LEU A 420 -15.26 -9.62 -21.72
N ASP A 421 -14.36 -10.48 -21.24
CA ASP A 421 -14.59 -11.19 -19.99
C ASP A 421 -14.48 -10.19 -18.82
N VAL A 422 -15.48 -10.20 -17.93
CA VAL A 422 -15.65 -9.19 -16.88
C VAL A 422 -15.80 -9.86 -15.51
N VAL A 423 -15.00 -9.42 -14.57
CA VAL A 423 -14.90 -10.03 -13.24
C VAL A 423 -15.45 -9.06 -12.20
N TYR A 424 -16.76 -9.11 -11.95
CA TYR A 424 -17.42 -8.27 -10.95
C TYR A 424 -17.82 -9.01 -9.66
N ASN A 425 -17.59 -10.32 -9.61
CA ASN A 425 -18.07 -11.16 -8.52
C ASN A 425 -17.15 -11.15 -7.28
N HIS A 426 -15.90 -10.72 -7.41
CA HIS A 426 -14.94 -10.53 -6.32
C HIS A 426 -13.92 -9.43 -6.67
N ALA A 427 -13.06 -9.07 -5.72
CA ALA A 427 -11.93 -8.17 -5.93
C ALA A 427 -10.80 -8.47 -4.93
N THR A 428 -9.59 -8.01 -5.24
CA THR A 428 -8.40 -8.18 -4.40
C THR A 428 -8.21 -7.02 -3.42
N GLY A 429 -7.24 -7.15 -2.51
CA GLY A 429 -6.90 -6.10 -1.54
C GLY A 429 -6.34 -4.81 -2.15
N ALA A 430 -5.86 -4.83 -3.39
CA ALA A 430 -5.44 -3.63 -4.11
C ALA A 430 -6.65 -2.79 -4.57
N SER A 431 -7.81 -3.42 -4.77
CA SER A 431 -9.01 -2.74 -5.24
C SER A 431 -9.50 -1.70 -4.23
N PRO A 432 -9.75 -0.43 -4.63
CA PRO A 432 -10.31 0.58 -3.74
C PRO A 432 -11.62 0.18 -3.08
N PHE A 433 -12.48 -0.54 -3.83
CA PHE A 433 -13.76 -1.05 -3.34
C PHE A 433 -13.61 -2.09 -2.22
N ALA A 434 -12.50 -2.83 -2.20
CA ALA A 434 -12.15 -3.75 -1.12
C ALA A 434 -11.38 -3.04 0.00
N ARG A 435 -10.30 -2.32 -0.36
CA ARG A 435 -9.35 -1.66 0.55
C ARG A 435 -10.02 -0.70 1.52
N MET A 436 -11.03 0.06 1.08
CA MET A 436 -11.74 1.02 1.94
C MET A 436 -12.52 0.36 3.08
N TRP A 437 -12.82 -0.94 2.99
CA TRP A 437 -13.45 -1.74 4.03
C TRP A 437 -12.75 -3.09 4.12
N TRP A 438 -11.43 -3.07 4.33
CA TRP A 438 -10.63 -4.27 4.52
C TRP A 438 -10.58 -4.67 5.98
N ASP A 439 -10.66 -5.98 6.25
CA ASP A 439 -10.43 -6.57 7.57
C ASP A 439 -9.18 -7.47 7.48
N PRO A 440 -8.01 -7.00 7.95
CA PRO A 440 -6.79 -7.79 7.94
C PRO A 440 -6.82 -8.96 8.93
N ASP A 441 -7.74 -8.93 9.90
CA ASP A 441 -7.83 -9.90 11.00
C ASP A 441 -9.06 -10.82 10.86
N HIS A 442 -9.69 -10.84 9.68
CA HIS A 442 -10.91 -11.63 9.45
C HIS A 442 -10.65 -13.11 9.74
N LYS A 443 -11.50 -13.70 10.58
CA LYS A 443 -11.40 -15.10 10.96
C LYS A 443 -12.31 -15.94 10.09
N LYS A 444 -11.73 -16.91 9.38
CA LYS A 444 -12.51 -17.83 8.55
C LYS A 444 -13.55 -18.55 9.43
N PRO A 445 -14.84 -18.57 9.03
CA PRO A 445 -15.88 -19.15 9.85
C PRO A 445 -15.59 -20.60 10.25
N GLY A 446 -15.65 -20.88 11.56
CA GLY A 446 -15.43 -22.21 12.10
C GLY A 446 -13.96 -22.62 12.27
N THR A 447 -13.00 -21.71 12.04
CA THR A 447 -11.57 -21.97 12.25
C THR A 447 -10.92 -20.89 13.13
N SER A 448 -9.67 -21.12 13.54
CA SER A 448 -8.81 -20.09 14.18
C SER A 448 -7.93 -19.35 13.17
N GLU A 449 -8.16 -19.58 11.88
CA GLU A 449 -7.35 -19.07 10.78
C GLU A 449 -7.74 -17.62 10.47
N ILE A 450 -6.72 -16.77 10.30
CA ILE A 450 -6.90 -15.38 9.88
C ILE A 450 -6.69 -15.34 8.37
N VAL A 451 -7.69 -14.85 7.64
CA VAL A 451 -7.68 -14.71 6.19
C VAL A 451 -8.09 -13.27 5.87
N PRO A 452 -7.14 -12.37 5.56
CA PRO A 452 -7.47 -11.00 5.22
C PRO A 452 -8.53 -10.94 4.11
N SER A 453 -9.63 -10.25 4.35
CA SER A 453 -10.74 -10.15 3.39
C SER A 453 -11.48 -8.82 3.53
N THR A 454 -12.54 -8.65 2.75
CA THR A 454 -13.43 -7.49 2.95
C THR A 454 -14.20 -7.63 4.26
N ALA A 455 -14.35 -6.53 4.99
CA ALA A 455 -15.09 -6.49 6.23
C ALA A 455 -16.59 -6.73 5.98
N SER A 456 -17.31 -7.26 6.97
CA SER A 456 -18.76 -7.53 6.89
C SER A 456 -19.65 -6.30 6.62
N ASN A 457 -19.11 -5.08 6.77
CA ASN A 457 -19.77 -3.83 6.44
C ASN A 457 -19.41 -3.27 5.06
N ASN A 458 -18.57 -3.96 4.28
CA ASN A 458 -18.25 -3.57 2.90
C ASN A 458 -19.57 -3.47 2.08
N PRO A 459 -19.81 -2.35 1.37
CA PRO A 459 -21.04 -2.15 0.61
C PRO A 459 -21.05 -2.82 -0.77
N TYR A 460 -19.91 -3.34 -1.24
CA TYR A 460 -19.72 -3.90 -2.58
C TYR A 460 -19.53 -5.42 -2.57
N PHE A 461 -18.76 -5.94 -1.61
CA PHE A 461 -18.38 -7.36 -1.56
C PHE A 461 -18.82 -8.03 -0.25
N ASN A 462 -18.99 -9.36 -0.31
CA ASN A 462 -19.23 -10.16 0.89
C ASN A 462 -17.90 -10.54 1.55
N ALA A 463 -17.89 -10.63 2.88
CA ALA A 463 -16.69 -10.95 3.65
C ALA A 463 -16.17 -12.38 3.46
N ASP A 464 -17.04 -13.31 3.04
CA ASP A 464 -16.76 -14.74 2.86
C ASP A 464 -16.90 -15.18 1.39
N ALA A 465 -16.75 -14.24 0.44
CA ALA A 465 -16.87 -14.51 -1.00
C ALA A 465 -15.72 -15.34 -1.56
#